data_AF-A0A2V3HXT7-F1
#
_entry.id   AF-A0A2V3HXT7-F1
#
_cell.length_a   1.000
_cell.length_b   1.000
_cell.length_c   1.000
_cell.angle_alpha   90.00
_cell.angle_beta   90.00
_cell.angle_gamma   90.00
#
_symmetry.space_group_name_H-M   'P 1'
#
loop_
_entity.id
_entity.type
_entity.pdbx_description
1 polymer ?
#
loop_
_entity_poly.entity_id
_entity_poly.type
_entity_poly.pdbx_seq_one_letter_code
_entity_poly.pdbx_strand_id
1 'polypeptide(L)'
;MSEGLTMVKVSPAGPMADVPDDGDLSGIVAVVSAVREAIGELKMAIDLHGRLSPAASRRLLPLLEPYDPCFVEEPCLPDGSAAHLRDL
;
A
#
# COMPACT_ATOMS: atom_id res chain seq x y z
N MET A 1 -22.64 6.82 5.82
CA MET A 1 -21.44 7.23 6.58
C MET A 1 -21.90 8.19 7.66
N SER A 2 -22.01 7.74 8.92
CA SER A 2 -22.79 8.40 9.99
C SER A 2 -22.01 8.73 11.27
N GLU A 3 -20.70 8.47 11.33
CA GLU A 3 -19.89 8.59 12.57
C GLU A 3 -18.87 9.75 12.53
N GLY A 4 -18.91 10.63 11.52
CA GLY A 4 -17.97 11.77 11.39
C GLY A 4 -16.55 11.40 10.94
N LEU A 5 -16.29 10.13 10.60
CA LEU A 5 -15.02 9.69 10.02
C LEU A 5 -14.86 10.20 8.57
N THR A 6 -13.69 10.77 8.26
CA THR A 6 -13.39 11.40 6.96
C THR A 6 -12.23 10.74 6.20
N MET A 7 -11.57 9.75 6.81
CA MET A 7 -10.41 9.08 6.23
C MET A 7 -10.38 7.60 6.62
N VAL A 8 -9.86 6.76 5.72
CA VAL A 8 -9.55 5.34 5.98
C VAL A 8 -8.06 5.08 5.79
N LYS A 9 -7.53 4.09 6.50
CA LYS A 9 -6.19 3.52 6.25
C LYS A 9 -6.36 2.08 5.78
N VAL A 10 -5.73 1.72 4.66
CA VAL A 10 -5.78 0.38 4.06
C VAL A 10 -4.39 -0.26 4.09
N SER A 11 -4.35 -1.57 4.35
CA SER A 11 -3.13 -2.39 4.26
C SER A 11 -3.25 -3.36 3.07
N PRO A 12 -2.89 -2.96 1.85
CA PRO A 12 -3.17 -3.73 0.64
C PRO A 12 -2.14 -4.83 0.34
N ALA A 13 -0.96 -4.77 0.96
CA ALA A 13 0.10 -5.74 0.75
C ALA A 13 -0.04 -6.92 1.74
N GLY A 14 -0.14 -8.14 1.19
CA GLY A 14 0.07 -9.38 1.93
C GLY A 14 1.55 -9.77 2.00
N PRO A 15 1.88 -11.03 2.34
CA PRO A 15 3.25 -11.55 2.24
C PRO A 15 3.82 -11.36 0.82
N MET A 16 5.03 -10.77 0.73
CA MET A 16 5.69 -10.47 -0.55
C MET A 16 6.97 -11.28 -0.71
N ALA A 17 7.34 -11.55 -1.96
CA ALA A 17 8.68 -12.03 -2.28
C ALA A 17 9.70 -10.88 -2.15
N ASP A 18 10.98 -11.20 -1.92
CA ASP A 18 12.07 -10.20 -1.84
C ASP A 18 12.13 -9.32 -3.11
N VAL A 19 11.82 -9.93 -4.26
CA VAL A 19 11.73 -9.28 -5.57
C VAL A 19 10.33 -9.55 -6.15
N PRO A 20 9.35 -8.66 -5.92
CA PRO A 20 8.00 -8.84 -6.45
C PRO A 20 7.95 -8.62 -7.96
N ASP A 21 7.11 -9.41 -8.62
CA ASP A 21 6.86 -9.28 -10.05
C ASP A 21 5.74 -8.26 -10.36
N ASP A 22 5.42 -8.07 -11.63
CA ASP A 22 4.36 -7.13 -12.03
C ASP A 22 2.96 -7.58 -11.53
N GLY A 23 2.75 -8.89 -11.40
CA GLY A 23 1.52 -9.47 -10.87
C GLY A 23 1.32 -9.12 -9.40
N ASP A 24 2.36 -9.27 -8.60
CA ASP A 24 2.38 -8.87 -7.18
C ASP A 24 2.01 -7.39 -6.99
N LEU A 25 2.66 -6.49 -7.76
CA LEU A 25 2.38 -5.05 -7.69
C LEU A 25 0.96 -4.73 -8.16
N SER A 26 0.49 -5.40 -9.23
CA SER A 26 -0.88 -5.22 -9.73
C SER A 26 -1.94 -5.67 -8.72
N GLY A 27 -1.64 -6.69 -7.91
CA GLY A 27 -2.51 -7.15 -6.82
C GLY A 27 -2.71 -6.08 -5.76
N ILE A 28 -1.64 -5.40 -5.35
CA ILE A 28 -1.71 -4.26 -4.41
C ILE A 28 -2.56 -3.13 -5.01
N VAL A 29 -2.31 -2.77 -6.27
CA VAL A 29 -3.06 -1.72 -6.98
C VAL A 29 -4.54 -2.08 -7.08
N ALA A 30 -4.88 -3.35 -7.34
CA ALA A 30 -6.27 -3.80 -7.42
C ALA A 30 -7.03 -3.61 -6.10
N VAL A 31 -6.39 -3.90 -4.96
CA VAL A 31 -6.98 -3.65 -3.63
C VAL A 31 -7.21 -2.15 -3.40
N VAL A 32 -6.22 -1.31 -3.73
CA VAL A 32 -6.33 0.15 -3.58
C VAL A 32 -7.44 0.70 -4.48
N SER A 33 -7.55 0.22 -5.72
CA SER A 33 -8.63 0.59 -6.64
C SER A 33 -10.00 0.24 -6.08
N ALA A 34 -10.18 -0.99 -5.59
CA ALA A 34 -11.43 -1.43 -5.00
C ALA A 34 -11.82 -0.61 -3.76
N VAL A 35 -10.85 -0.27 -2.91
CA VAL A 35 -11.08 0.63 -1.77
C VAL A 35 -11.48 2.01 -2.26
N ARG A 36 -10.75 2.61 -3.21
CA ARG A 36 -11.06 3.93 -3.76
C ARG A 36 -12.49 4.00 -4.28
N GLU A 37 -12.92 3.00 -5.04
CA GLU A 37 -14.30 2.88 -5.53
C GLU A 37 -15.32 2.82 -4.39
N ALA A 38 -15.04 2.04 -3.34
CA ALA A 38 -15.94 1.87 -2.21
C ALA A 38 -16.08 3.13 -1.33
N ILE A 39 -14.99 3.90 -1.17
CA ILE A 39 -14.96 5.06 -0.26
C ILE A 39 -15.22 6.40 -0.95
N GLY A 40 -15.35 6.45 -2.27
CA GLY A 40 -15.81 7.64 -3.01
C GLY A 40 -14.82 8.81 -2.95
N GLU A 41 -15.12 9.87 -2.19
CA GLU A 41 -14.26 11.06 -2.03
C GLU A 41 -13.51 11.10 -0.69
N LEU A 42 -13.68 10.09 0.18
CA LEU A 42 -12.98 10.07 1.46
C LEU A 42 -11.46 10.02 1.25
N LYS A 43 -10.73 10.56 2.21
CA LYS A 43 -9.27 10.49 2.22
C LYS A 43 -8.81 9.05 2.48
N MET A 44 -7.70 8.68 1.86
CA MET A 44 -7.15 7.33 1.95
C MET A 44 -5.67 7.40 2.31
N ALA A 45 -5.26 6.63 3.30
CA ALA A 45 -3.87 6.35 3.60
C ALA A 45 -3.56 4.88 3.29
N ILE A 46 -2.33 4.59 2.88
CA ILE A 46 -1.88 3.23 2.57
C ILE A 46 -0.76 2.87 3.53
N ASP A 47 -0.83 1.67 4.10
CA ASP A 47 0.19 1.13 5.00
C ASP A 47 0.74 -0.19 4.44
N LEU A 48 2.04 -0.23 4.17
CA LEU A 48 2.71 -1.37 3.55
C LEU A 48 3.51 -2.22 4.55
N HIS A 49 3.57 -1.83 5.84
CA HIS A 49 4.20 -2.59 6.94
C HIS A 49 5.65 -3.02 6.65
N GLY A 50 6.38 -2.24 5.87
CA GLY A 50 7.74 -2.55 5.45
C GLY A 50 7.87 -3.76 4.52
N ARG A 51 6.77 -4.22 3.91
CA ARG A 51 6.73 -5.47 3.12
C ARG A 51 7.39 -5.38 1.74
N LEU A 52 7.96 -4.25 1.35
CA LEU A 52 8.67 -4.12 0.09
C LEU A 52 10.13 -3.74 0.31
N SER A 53 10.98 -4.12 -0.63
CA SER A 53 12.32 -3.54 -0.75
C SER A 53 12.25 -2.10 -1.28
N PRO A 54 13.28 -1.26 -1.05
CA PRO A 54 13.32 0.10 -1.63
C PRO A 54 13.14 0.13 -3.16
N ALA A 55 13.62 -0.90 -3.86
CA ALA A 55 13.46 -1.01 -5.31
C ALA A 55 12.00 -1.29 -5.71
N ALA A 56 11.33 -2.21 -5.01
CA ALA A 56 9.93 -2.51 -5.23
C ALA A 56 9.02 -1.32 -4.88
N SER A 57 9.30 -0.62 -3.78
CA SER A 57 8.60 0.62 -3.40
C SER A 57 8.66 1.66 -4.51
N ARG A 58 9.82 1.88 -5.12
CA ARG A 58 9.97 2.82 -6.25
C ARG A 58 9.18 2.42 -7.49
N ARG A 59 8.91 1.14 -7.69
CA ARG A 59 8.04 0.65 -8.78
C ARG A 59 6.56 0.82 -8.44
N LEU A 60 6.17 0.55 -7.19
CA LEU A 60 4.77 0.61 -6.75
C LEU A 60 4.25 2.04 -6.61
N LEU A 61 5.02 2.95 -5.99
CA LEU A 61 4.52 4.27 -5.63
C LEU A 61 3.92 5.06 -6.82
N PRO A 62 4.54 5.10 -8.01
CA PRO A 62 3.95 5.74 -9.18
C PRO A 62 2.60 5.13 -9.62
N LEU A 63 2.41 3.82 -9.41
CA LEU A 63 1.14 3.14 -9.73
C LEU A 63 0.02 3.52 -8.77
N LEU A 64 0.37 4.02 -7.57
CA LEU A 64 -0.58 4.46 -6.55
C LEU A 64 -0.95 5.95 -6.68
N GLU A 65 -0.15 6.75 -7.40
CA GLU A 65 -0.39 8.19 -7.61
C GLU A 65 -1.82 8.51 -8.11
N PRO A 66 -2.42 7.76 -9.06
CA PRO A 66 -3.78 8.05 -9.54
C PRO A 66 -4.88 7.97 -8.47
N TYR A 67 -4.62 7.32 -7.34
CA TYR A 67 -5.61 7.13 -6.28
C TYR A 67 -5.56 8.19 -5.17
N ASP A 68 -4.70 9.21 -5.32
CA ASP A 68 -4.52 10.34 -4.39
C ASP A 68 -4.41 9.93 -2.90
N PRO A 69 -3.45 9.05 -2.52
CA PRO A 69 -3.25 8.72 -1.13
C PRO A 69 -2.71 9.93 -0.36
N CYS A 70 -3.24 10.18 0.85
CA CYS A 70 -2.72 11.20 1.76
C CYS A 70 -1.25 10.94 2.12
N PHE A 71 -0.91 9.68 2.35
CA PHE A 71 0.44 9.19 2.61
C PHE A 71 0.52 7.69 2.33
N VAL A 72 1.75 7.22 2.09
CA VAL A 72 2.12 5.81 2.07
C VAL A 72 3.07 5.56 3.24
N GLU A 73 2.60 4.83 4.24
CA GLU A 73 3.29 4.46 5.46
C GLU A 73 4.12 3.19 5.23
N GLU A 74 5.35 3.22 5.75
CA GLU A 74 6.31 2.11 5.74
C GLU A 74 6.35 1.33 4.43
N PRO A 75 6.62 1.98 3.27
CA PRO A 75 6.74 1.27 2.01
C PRO A 75 7.83 0.19 2.05
N CYS A 76 8.91 0.46 2.79
CA CYS A 76 9.98 -0.47 3.07
C CYS A 76 10.48 -0.28 4.51
N LEU A 77 11.26 -1.23 5.01
CA LEU A 77 11.92 -1.06 6.31
C LEU A 77 12.89 0.15 6.31
N PRO A 78 13.06 0.84 7.46
CA PRO A 78 13.94 2.00 7.56
C PRO A 78 15.41 1.72 7.23
N ASP A 79 15.87 0.49 7.45
CA ASP A 79 17.24 0.06 7.15
C ASP A 79 17.43 -0.41 5.69
N GLY A 80 16.34 -0.47 4.92
CA GLY A 80 16.33 -0.90 3.53
C GLY A 80 16.53 -2.40 3.33
N SER A 81 16.46 -3.20 4.39
CA SER A 81 16.58 -4.66 4.30
C SER A 81 15.38 -5.28 3.58
N ALA A 82 15.59 -6.44 2.94
CA ALA A 82 14.52 -7.27 2.39
C ALA A 82 13.87 -8.16 3.46
N ALA A 83 14.16 -7.92 4.74
CA ALA A 83 13.55 -8.68 5.81
C ALA A 83 12.06 -8.29 5.89
N HIS A 84 11.18 -9.28 5.78
CA HIS A 84 9.77 -9.05 6.10
C HIS A 84 9.59 -9.24 7.60
N LEU A 85 9.02 -8.23 8.27
CA LEU A 85 8.42 -8.46 9.59
C LEU A 85 7.40 -9.58 9.40
N ARG A 86 7.63 -10.73 10.06
CA ARG A 86 6.68 -11.84 10.00
C ARG A 86 5.36 -11.31 10.55
N ASP A 87 4.28 -11.54 9.81
CA ASP A 87 2.93 -11.23 10.26
C ASP A 87 2.75 -11.79 11.68
N LEU A 88 2.41 -10.91 12.63
CA LEU A 88 1.85 -11.31 13.92
C LEU A 88 0.39 -11.74 13.73
#